data_AF-A0A381WZ32-F1
#
_entry.id   AF-A0A381WZ32-F1
#
_cell.length_a   1.000
_cell.length_b   1.000
_cell.length_c   1.000
_cell.angle_alpha   90.00
_cell.angle_beta   90.00
_cell.angle_gamma   90.00
#
_symmetry.space_group_name_H-M   'P 1'
#
loop_
_entity.id
_entity.type
_entity.pdbx_description
1 polymer ?
#
loop_
_entity_poly.entity_id
_entity_poly.type
_entity_poly.pdbx_seq_one_letter_code
_entity_poly.pdbx_strand_id
1 'polypeptide(L)'
;MHQPTKDELVDVLDLQRTDFLQEGTVAFKTRFDRLERAIDLLKSNESRLIDAMSTDFGHRSMHQSLFTDIAGSIGPLRIAQKQLK
;
A
#
# COMPACT_ATOMS: atom_id res chain seq x y z
N MET A 1 4.02 -21.32 -3.80
CA MET A 1 4.43 -19.91 -3.92
C MET A 1 5.90 -19.89 -4.29
N HIS A 2 6.32 -19.06 -5.24
CA HIS A 2 7.74 -18.83 -5.54
C HIS A 2 8.34 -17.99 -4.41
N GLN A 3 9.40 -18.47 -3.79
CA GLN A 3 10.14 -17.70 -2.80
C GLN A 3 11.33 -17.05 -3.52
N PRO A 4 11.46 -15.71 -3.48
CA PRO A 4 12.52 -15.03 -4.20
C PRO A 4 13.89 -15.40 -3.61
N THR A 5 14.84 -15.65 -4.50
CA THR A 5 16.26 -15.83 -4.21
C THR A 5 16.89 -14.51 -3.79
N LYS A 6 18.09 -14.59 -3.21
CA LYS A 6 18.86 -13.39 -2.86
C LYS A 6 19.11 -12.50 -4.07
N ASP A 7 19.45 -13.10 -5.21
CA ASP A 7 19.80 -12.34 -6.42
C ASP A 7 18.55 -11.62 -6.98
N GLU A 8 17.38 -12.29 -6.99
CA GLU A 8 16.10 -11.64 -7.37
C GLU A 8 15.74 -10.47 -6.44
N LEU A 9 16.03 -10.56 -5.14
CA LEU A 9 15.81 -9.45 -4.19
C LEU A 9 16.76 -8.27 -4.45
N VAL A 10 18.01 -8.56 -4.84
CA VAL A 10 19.00 -7.53 -5.21
C VAL A 10 18.57 -6.82 -6.48
N ASP A 11 18.08 -7.56 -7.48
CA ASP A 11 17.59 -6.98 -8.73
C ASP A 11 16.42 -6.01 -8.49
N VAL A 12 15.45 -6.41 -7.67
CA VAL A 12 14.31 -5.53 -7.31
C VAL A 12 14.78 -4.28 -6.57
N LEU A 13 15.74 -4.42 -5.66
CA LEU A 13 16.29 -3.28 -4.91
C LEU A 13 17.01 -2.29 -5.84
N ASP A 14 17.78 -2.79 -6.80
CA ASP A 14 18.51 -1.96 -7.76
C ASP A 14 17.56 -1.23 -8.71
N LEU A 15 16.46 -1.87 -9.11
CA LEU A 15 15.37 -1.22 -9.86
C LEU A 15 14.72 -0.10 -9.05
N GLN A 16 14.36 -0.35 -7.79
CA GLN A 16 13.78 0.67 -6.90
C GLN A 16 14.73 1.86 -6.69
N ARG A 17 16.02 1.59 -6.49
CA ARG A 17 17.04 2.64 -6.34
C ARG A 17 17.17 3.48 -7.60
N THR A 18 17.20 2.82 -8.76
CA THR A 18 17.34 3.50 -10.06
C THR A 18 16.13 4.41 -10.32
N ASP A 19 14.90 3.91 -10.14
CA ASP A 19 13.67 4.69 -10.32
C ASP A 19 13.63 5.90 -9.38
N PHE A 20 13.98 5.72 -8.10
CA PHE A 20 14.04 6.80 -7.12
C PHE A 20 15.04 7.90 -7.53
N LEU A 21 16.24 7.53 -7.98
CA LEU A 21 17.27 8.48 -8.40
C LEU A 21 16.88 9.20 -9.70
N GLN A 22 16.19 8.52 -10.61
CA GLN A 22 15.72 9.10 -11.87
C GLN A 22 14.56 10.08 -11.67
N GLU A 23 13.58 9.76 -10.82
CA GLU A 23 12.43 10.61 -10.55
C GLU A 23 12.82 11.82 -9.68
N GLY A 24 13.67 11.62 -8.68
CA GLY A 24 14.14 12.67 -7.78
C GLY A 24 12.99 13.38 -7.05
N THR A 25 12.86 14.69 -7.24
CA THR A 25 11.75 15.45 -6.64
C THR A 25 10.45 15.14 -7.39
N VAL A 26 9.56 14.42 -6.73
CA VAL A 26 8.27 14.02 -7.30
C VAL A 26 7.30 15.20 -7.35
N ALA A 27 6.75 15.46 -8.53
CA ALA A 27 5.75 16.51 -8.73
C ALA A 27 4.53 16.33 -7.80
N PHE A 28 3.93 17.46 -7.37
CA PHE A 28 2.73 17.46 -6.52
C PHE A 28 1.62 16.55 -7.08
N LYS A 29 1.30 16.69 -8.37
CA LYS A 29 0.24 15.91 -9.04
C LYS A 29 0.50 14.41 -8.96
N THR A 30 1.74 13.98 -9.16
CA THR A 30 2.13 12.57 -9.09
C THR A 30 2.03 12.02 -7.67
N ARG A 31 2.46 12.79 -6.65
CA ARG A 31 2.30 12.39 -5.25
C ARG A 31 0.83 12.28 -4.84
N PHE A 32 0.01 13.23 -5.28
CA PHE A 32 -1.44 13.20 -5.05
C PHE A 32 -2.10 11.98 -5.69
N ASP A 33 -1.75 11.69 -6.96
CA ASP A 33 -2.24 10.52 -7.69
C ASP A 33 -1.87 9.20 -7.00
N ARG A 34 -0.63 9.05 -6.54
CA ARG A 34 -0.17 7.87 -5.79
C ARG A 34 -0.99 7.65 -4.51
N LEU A 35 -1.32 8.71 -3.78
CA LEU A 35 -2.15 8.63 -2.57
C LEU A 35 -3.60 8.24 -2.88
N GLU A 36 -4.21 8.81 -3.93
CA GLU A 36 -5.55 8.39 -4.36
C GLU A 36 -5.58 6.91 -4.76
N ARG A 37 -4.61 6.47 -5.57
CA ARG A 37 -4.50 5.07 -5.98
C ARG A 37 -4.33 4.13 -4.79
N ALA A 38 -3.57 4.51 -3.77
CA ALA A 38 -3.43 3.71 -2.55
C ALA A 38 -4.77 3.56 -1.81
N ILE A 39 -5.54 4.65 -1.71
CA ILE A 39 -6.87 4.64 -1.09
C ILE A 39 -7.85 3.80 -1.90
N ASP A 40 -7.82 3.92 -3.23
CA ASP A 40 -8.68 3.14 -4.12
C ASP A 40 -8.33 1.64 -4.08
N LEU A 41 -7.06 1.28 -3.97
CA LEU A 41 -6.65 -0.11 -3.78
C LEU A 41 -7.25 -0.71 -2.50
N LEU A 42 -7.24 0.02 -1.38
CA LEU A 42 -7.84 -0.42 -0.13
C LEU A 42 -9.36 -0.62 -0.27
N LYS A 43 -10.06 0.35 -0.85
CA LYS A 43 -11.52 0.31 -1.01
C LYS A 43 -11.97 -0.77 -1.98
N SER A 44 -11.32 -0.86 -3.14
CA SER A 44 -11.69 -1.81 -4.19
C SER A 44 -11.37 -3.26 -3.84
N ASN A 45 -10.42 -3.49 -2.92
CA ASN A 45 -10.03 -4.82 -2.46
C ASN A 45 -10.48 -5.14 -1.03
N GLU A 46 -11.32 -4.30 -0.41
CA GLU A 46 -11.73 -4.41 0.99
C GLU A 46 -12.11 -5.85 1.37
N SER A 47 -13.10 -6.43 0.69
CA SER A 47 -13.57 -7.80 0.99
C SER A 47 -12.47 -8.84 0.88
N ARG A 48 -11.60 -8.73 -0.13
CA ARG A 48 -10.50 -9.68 -0.38
C ARG A 48 -9.43 -9.58 0.71
N LEU A 49 -9.12 -8.37 1.16
CA LEU A 49 -8.15 -8.13 2.23
C LEU A 49 -8.69 -8.61 3.57
N ILE A 50 -9.97 -8.36 3.88
CA ILE A 50 -10.60 -8.81 5.11
C ILE A 50 -10.68 -10.34 5.16
N ASP A 51 -11.05 -10.99 4.06
CA ASP A 51 -11.10 -12.45 3.96
C ASP A 51 -9.71 -13.10 4.13
N ALA A 52 -8.69 -12.52 3.49
CA ALA A 52 -7.31 -12.96 3.67
C ALA A 52 -6.86 -12.84 5.13
N MET A 53 -7.11 -11.70 5.80
CA MET A 53 -6.76 -11.52 7.21
C MET A 53 -7.52 -12.49 8.13
N SER A 54 -8.79 -12.76 7.85
CA SER A 54 -9.56 -13.75 8.61
C SER A 54 -8.95 -15.15 8.48
N THR A 55 -8.55 -15.53 7.26
CA THR A 55 -7.93 -16.82 6.95
C THR A 55 -6.55 -16.95 7.59
N ASP A 56 -5.71 -15.93 7.47
CA ASP A 56 -4.31 -15.97 7.91
C ASP A 56 -4.17 -15.87 9.44
N PHE A 57 -5.09 -15.17 10.11
CA PHE A 57 -5.02 -14.86 11.54
C PHE A 57 -6.09 -15.53 12.40
N GLY A 58 -6.59 -16.71 11.98
CA GLY A 58 -7.42 -17.57 12.83
C GLY A 58 -8.83 -17.01 13.10
N HIS A 59 -9.55 -16.64 12.03
CA HIS A 59 -10.89 -16.06 12.08
C HIS A 59 -10.96 -14.70 12.80
N ARG A 60 -9.96 -13.85 12.56
CA ARG A 60 -10.01 -12.45 12.99
C ARG A 60 -11.34 -11.81 12.58
N SER A 61 -11.95 -11.05 13.49
CA SER A 61 -13.24 -10.39 13.26
C SER A 61 -13.21 -9.51 12.00
N MET A 62 -14.13 -9.77 11.07
CA MET A 62 -14.26 -9.01 9.82
C MET A 62 -14.47 -7.51 10.09
N HIS A 63 -15.30 -7.18 11.08
CA HIS A 63 -15.57 -5.80 11.48
C HIS A 63 -14.33 -5.13 12.09
N GLN A 64 -13.55 -5.88 12.87
CA GLN A 64 -12.29 -5.38 13.39
C GLN A 64 -11.36 -5.05 12.23
N SER A 65 -11.16 -5.99 11.30
CA SER A 65 -10.28 -5.81 10.13
C SER A 65 -10.71 -4.63 9.23
N LEU A 66 -12.02 -4.47 9.02
CA LEU A 66 -12.57 -3.32 8.31
C LEU A 66 -12.17 -2.00 8.99
N PHE A 67 -12.33 -1.93 10.31
CA PHE A 67 -12.08 -0.70 11.04
C PHE A 67 -10.58 -0.39 11.17
N THR A 68 -9.76 -1.38 11.54
CA THR A 68 -8.35 -1.15 11.87
C THR A 68 -7.43 -1.15 10.66
N ASP A 69 -7.68 -2.01 9.68
CA ASP A 69 -6.71 -2.26 8.61
C ASP A 69 -7.14 -1.56 7.31
N ILE A 70 -8.44 -1.46 7.02
CA ILE A 70 -8.97 -0.74 5.84
C ILE A 70 -9.23 0.73 6.17
N ALA A 71 -10.24 1.01 7.00
CA ALA A 71 -10.60 2.39 7.34
C ALA A 71 -9.48 3.13 8.08
N GLY A 72 -8.81 2.43 9.00
CA GLY A 72 -7.65 2.94 9.74
C GLY A 72 -6.48 3.36 8.86
N SER A 73 -6.28 2.71 7.70
CA SER A 73 -5.23 3.07 6.74
C SER A 73 -5.62 4.27 5.86
N ILE A 74 -6.91 4.44 5.54
CA ILE A 74 -7.39 5.53 4.66
C ILE A 74 -7.23 6.91 5.33
N GLY A 75 -7.49 7.01 6.63
CA GLY A 75 -7.41 8.27 7.38
C GLY A 75 -6.05 8.98 7.24
N PRO A 76 -4.93 8.32 7.59
CA PRO A 76 -3.58 8.86 7.41
C PRO A 76 -3.25 9.22 5.96
N LEU A 77 -3.70 8.44 4.97
CA LEU A 77 -3.49 8.76 3.56
C LEU A 77 -4.19 10.06 3.15
N ARG A 78 -5.43 10.28 3.62
CA ARG A 78 -6.17 11.54 3.39
C ARG A 78 -5.53 12.72 4.11
N ILE A 79 -4.95 12.51 5.29
CA ILE A 79 -4.19 13.56 5.99
C ILE A 79 -2.92 13.90 5.21
N ALA A 80 -2.14 12.91 4.79
CA ALA A 80 -0.93 13.11 4.00
C ALA A 80 -1.23 13.89 2.71
N GLN A 81 -2.33 13.54 2.04
CA GLN A 81 -2.79 14.22 0.84
C GLN A 81 -3.10 15.71 1.07
N LYS A 82 -3.81 16.04 2.17
CA LYS A 82 -4.11 17.44 2.55
C LYS A 82 -2.85 18.24 2.93
N GLN A 83 -1.80 17.56 3.37
CA GLN A 83 -0.54 18.16 3.83
C GLN A 83 0.57 18.16 2.76
N LEU A 84 0.26 17.77 1.51
CA LEU A 84 1.20 17.88 0.41
C LEU A 84 1.59 19.36 0.20
N LYS A 85 2.89 19.58 0.03
CA LYS A 85 3.51 20.88 -0.32
C LYS A 85 4.05 20.82 -1.73
#